data_AF-A0A831W765-F1
#
_entry.id   AF-A0A831W765-F1
#
_cell.length_a   1.000
_cell.length_b   1.000
_cell.length_c   1.000
_cell.angle_alpha   90.00
_cell.angle_beta   90.00
_cell.angle_gamma   90.00
#
_symmetry.space_group_name_H-M   'P 1'
#
loop_
_entity.id
_entity.type
_entity.pdbx_description
1 polymer ?
#
loop_
_entity_poly.entity_id
_entity_poly.type
_entity_poly.pdbx_seq_one_letter_code
_entity_poly.pdbx_strand_id
1 'polypeptide(L)'
;MADLFQFLDLPRRMPEKTSVEVRIRDWKEVYGQFTESAAAAQSGRCLACGNPYCEWKCPVHNYIPNWLKLVEEGNLFAAAELCHR
;
A
#
# COMPACT_ATOMS: atom_id res chain seq x y z
N MET A 1 12.10 11.87 -10.22
CA MET A 1 11.23 12.62 -9.29
C MET A 1 9.92 11.87 -9.25
N ALA A 2 9.39 11.56 -8.06
CA ALA A 2 8.08 10.92 -7.94
C ALA A 2 7.02 11.83 -8.59
N ASP A 3 6.15 11.25 -9.40
CA ASP A 3 5.05 11.97 -10.02
C ASP A 3 3.98 12.25 -8.96
N LEU A 4 3.96 13.48 -8.45
CA LEU A 4 3.06 13.92 -7.39
C LEU A 4 1.57 13.74 -7.75
N PHE A 5 1.25 13.69 -9.05
CA PHE A 5 -0.11 13.60 -9.55
C PHE A 5 -0.49 12.22 -10.07
N GLN A 6 0.35 11.21 -9.83
CA GLN A 6 0.11 9.83 -10.26
C GLN A 6 -1.27 9.28 -9.81
N PHE A 7 -1.81 9.77 -8.69
CA PHE A 7 -3.14 9.40 -8.18
C PHE A 7 -4.31 9.83 -9.10
N LEU A 8 -4.11 10.81 -9.98
CA LEU A 8 -5.09 11.25 -10.98
C LEU A 8 -5.20 10.22 -12.12
N ASP A 9 -4.07 9.67 -12.56
CA ASP A 9 -4.00 8.80 -13.74
C ASP A 9 -4.09 7.31 -13.38
N LEU A 10 -3.54 6.91 -12.23
CA LEU A 10 -3.59 5.53 -11.76
C LEU A 10 -4.70 5.36 -10.74
N PRO A 11 -5.84 4.72 -11.05
CA PRO A 11 -6.90 4.46 -10.08
C PRO A 11 -6.48 3.45 -9.01
N ARG A 12 -7.19 3.46 -7.88
CA ARG A 12 -6.93 2.52 -6.78
C ARG A 12 -7.29 1.12 -7.25
N ARG A 13 -6.36 0.19 -7.10
CA ARG A 13 -6.56 -1.23 -7.42
C ARG A 13 -6.22 -2.08 -6.21
N MET A 14 -7.08 -3.04 -5.94
CA MET A 14 -6.88 -4.05 -4.90
C MET A 14 -6.16 -5.26 -5.51
N PRO A 15 -5.49 -6.09 -4.70
CA PRO A 15 -4.96 -7.35 -5.19
C PRO A 15 -6.12 -8.28 -5.60
N GLU A 16 -5.78 -9.34 -6.33
CA GLU A 16 -6.76 -10.31 -6.80
C GLU A 16 -7.61 -10.85 -5.65
N LYS A 17 -8.91 -10.99 -5.88
CA LYS A 17 -9.86 -11.43 -4.87
C LYS A 17 -10.46 -12.75 -5.31
N THR A 18 -10.38 -13.75 -4.44
CA THR A 18 -10.99 -15.06 -4.67
C THR A 18 -12.51 -14.91 -4.85
N SER A 19 -13.05 -15.58 -5.86
CA SER A 19 -14.49 -15.52 -6.18
C SER A 19 -15.34 -16.08 -5.04
N VAL A 20 -16.60 -15.67 -4.99
CA VAL A 20 -17.52 -16.07 -3.91
C VAL A 20 -17.75 -17.58 -3.92
N GLU A 21 -17.92 -18.16 -5.10
CA GLU A 21 -18.22 -19.58 -5.33
C GLU A 21 -17.10 -20.49 -4.81
N VAL A 22 -15.86 -19.98 -4.81
CA VAL A 22 -14.69 -20.70 -4.30
C VAL A 22 -14.55 -20.48 -2.79
N ARG A 23 -14.56 -19.23 -2.31
CA ARG A 23 -14.22 -18.90 -0.91
C ARG A 23 -15.26 -19.34 0.13
N ILE A 24 -16.46 -19.76 -0.30
CA ILE A 24 -17.46 -20.35 0.62
C ILE A 24 -17.17 -21.83 0.94
N ARG A 25 -16.21 -22.45 0.23
CA ARG A 25 -15.90 -23.88 0.35
C ARG A 25 -14.70 -24.17 1.23
N ASP A 26 -13.92 -23.15 1.58
CA ASP A 26 -12.79 -23.27 2.50
C ASP A 26 -12.62 -22.01 3.36
N TRP A 27 -11.62 -22.02 4.22
CA TRP A 27 -11.31 -20.94 5.17
C TRP A 27 -9.99 -20.24 4.82
N LYS A 28 -9.61 -20.22 3.53
CA LYS A 28 -8.37 -19.58 3.09
C LYS A 28 -8.51 -18.07 2.98
N GLU A 29 -7.37 -17.38 2.90
CA GLU A 29 -7.27 -15.95 2.62
C GLU A 29 -8.06 -15.57 1.36
N VAL A 30 -8.84 -14.48 1.44
CA VAL A 30 -9.73 -14.03 0.35
C VAL A 30 -9.00 -13.12 -0.65
N TYR A 31 -8.02 -12.36 -0.17
CA TYR A 31 -7.24 -11.43 -0.98
C TYR A 31 -5.86 -12.01 -1.26
N GLY A 32 -5.41 -11.89 -2.51
CA GLY A 32 -4.05 -12.20 -2.89
C GLY A 32 -3.06 -11.13 -2.44
N GLN A 33 -1.80 -11.32 -2.79
CA GLN A 33 -0.74 -10.34 -2.59
C GLN A 33 -0.64 -9.39 -3.80
N PHE A 34 -0.10 -8.19 -3.57
CA PHE A 34 0.34 -7.35 -4.69
C PHE A 34 1.61 -7.93 -5.30
N THR A 35 1.75 -7.79 -6.63
CA THR A 35 3.08 -7.88 -7.25
C THR A 35 3.92 -6.69 -6.82
N GLU A 36 5.25 -6.82 -6.86
CA GLU A 36 6.16 -5.72 -6.53
C GLU A 36 5.85 -4.44 -7.35
N SER A 37 5.63 -4.61 -8.66
CA SER A 37 5.26 -3.50 -9.55
C SER A 37 3.92 -2.86 -9.20
N ALA A 38 2.92 -3.65 -8.80
CA ALA A 38 1.62 -3.12 -8.41
C ALA A 38 1.69 -2.43 -7.04
N ALA A 39 2.47 -2.97 -6.10
CA ALA A 39 2.71 -2.36 -4.80
C ALA A 39 3.43 -1.01 -4.92
N ALA A 40 4.46 -0.93 -5.77
CA ALA A 40 5.15 0.32 -6.07
C ALA A 40 4.20 1.35 -6.69
N ALA A 41 3.43 0.95 -7.71
CA ALA A 41 2.46 1.82 -8.38
C ALA A 41 1.32 2.29 -7.46
N GLN A 42 0.83 1.46 -6.54
CA GLN A 42 -0.20 1.88 -5.58
C GLN A 42 0.39 2.77 -4.47
N SER A 43 1.63 2.54 -4.06
CA SER A 43 2.31 3.36 -3.05
C SER A 43 2.65 4.75 -3.56
N GLY A 44 3.05 4.88 -4.83
CA GLY A 44 3.32 6.16 -5.49
C GLY A 44 2.11 7.08 -5.65
N ARG A 45 0.89 6.58 -5.40
CA ARG A 45 -0.32 7.43 -5.29
C ARG A 45 -0.33 8.32 -4.03
N CYS A 46 0.62 8.14 -3.11
CA CYS A 46 0.73 8.96 -1.90
C CYS A 46 1.17 10.40 -2.26
N LEU A 47 0.45 11.40 -1.74
CA LEU A 47 0.75 12.81 -2.00
C LEU A 47 1.95 13.36 -1.18
N ALA A 48 2.50 12.56 -0.27
CA ALA A 48 3.47 13.02 0.73
C ALA A 48 3.02 14.32 1.44
N CYS A 49 1.75 14.35 1.89
CA CYS A 49 1.13 15.53 2.52
C CYS A 49 2.00 16.07 3.67
N GLY A 50 2.16 17.40 3.74
CA GLY A 50 2.91 18.04 4.84
C GLY A 50 2.30 17.81 6.22
N ASN A 51 0.97 17.63 6.30
CA ASN A 51 0.29 17.15 7.50
C ASN A 51 -0.36 15.78 7.19
N PRO A 52 0.29 14.65 7.53
CA PRO A 52 -0.19 13.33 7.16
C PRO A 52 -1.34 12.87 8.06
N TYR A 53 -2.57 13.18 7.66
CA TYR A 53 -3.76 12.72 8.39
C TYR A 53 -3.84 11.21 8.55
N CYS A 54 -3.29 10.43 7.62
CA CYS A 54 -3.25 8.97 7.71
C CYS A 54 -2.45 8.49 8.94
N GLU A 55 -1.29 9.09 9.20
CA GLU A 55 -0.45 8.80 10.37
C GLU A 55 -1.13 9.27 11.66
N TRP A 56 -1.70 10.48 11.66
CA TRP A 56 -2.35 11.02 12.85
C TRP A 56 -3.63 10.26 13.24
N LYS A 57 -4.36 9.72 12.25
CA LYS A 57 -5.57 8.93 12.47
C LYS A 57 -5.29 7.45 12.73
N CYS A 58 -4.07 6.98 12.48
CA CYS A 58 -3.65 5.65 12.86
C CYS A 58 -3.45 5.60 14.39
N PRO A 59 -4.12 4.71 15.14
CA PRO A 59 -3.97 4.64 16.60
C PRO A 59 -2.55 4.32 17.09
N VAL A 60 -1.74 3.71 16.23
CA VAL A 60 -0.33 3.37 16.52
C VAL A 60 0.66 4.33 15.86
N HIS A 61 0.17 5.38 15.20
CA HIS A 61 0.99 6.43 14.59
C HIS A 61 2.10 5.93 13.66
N ASN A 62 1.81 4.88 12.88
CA ASN A 62 2.73 4.38 11.87
C ASN A 62 3.10 5.49 10.88
N TYR A 63 4.38 5.55 10.50
CA TYR A 63 4.93 6.50 9.52
C TYR A 63 4.49 6.21 8.08
N ILE A 64 3.18 6.16 7.83
CA ILE A 64 2.52 5.70 6.58
C ILE A 64 3.14 6.31 5.32
N PRO A 65 3.31 7.64 5.20
CA PRO A 65 3.90 8.22 3.99
C PRO A 65 5.34 7.73 3.73
N ASN A 66 6.11 7.48 4.79
CA ASN A 66 7.52 7.12 4.70
C ASN A 66 7.73 5.69 4.22
N TRP A 67 7.01 4.71 4.77
CA TRP A 67 7.14 3.33 4.30
C TRP A 67 6.47 3.11 2.94
N LEU A 68 5.42 3.88 2.59
CA LEU A 68 4.89 3.91 1.21
C LEU A 68 5.95 4.40 0.20
N LYS A 69 6.65 5.48 0.51
CA LYS A 69 7.76 5.96 -0.32
C LYS A 69 8.86 4.90 -0.50
N LEU A 70 9.22 4.21 0.58
CA LEU A 70 10.20 3.12 0.51
C LEU A 70 9.72 1.97 -0.39
N VAL A 71 8.43 1.61 -0.36
CA VAL A 71 7.86 0.60 -1.27
C VAL A 71 7.85 1.07 -2.72
N GLU A 72 7.54 2.34 -2.99
CA GLU A 72 7.63 2.93 -4.33
C GLU A 72 9.06 2.84 -4.90
N GLU A 73 10.07 3.03 -4.05
CA GLU A 73 11.49 2.95 -4.38
C GLU A 73 12.05 1.51 -4.43
N GLY A 74 11.22 0.49 -4.19
CA GLY A 74 11.62 -0.93 -4.18
C GLY A 74 12.31 -1.39 -2.88
N ASN A 75 12.35 -0.54 -1.85
CA ASN A 75 13.01 -0.80 -0.56
C ASN A 75 12.08 -1.53 0.43
N LEU A 76 11.55 -2.70 0.05
CA LEU A 76 10.53 -3.43 0.83
C LEU A 76 10.96 -3.74 2.27
N PHE A 77 12.20 -4.19 2.48
CA PHE A 77 12.67 -4.57 3.82
C PHE A 77 12.86 -3.36 4.74
N ALA A 78 13.34 -2.23 4.21
CA ALA A 78 13.44 -0.99 4.97
C ALA A 78 12.04 -0.45 5.32
N ALA A 79 11.07 -0.57 4.40
CA ALA A 79 9.68 -0.23 4.65
C ALA A 79 9.09 -1.09 5.79
N ALA A 80 9.33 -2.40 5.75
CA ALA A 80 8.90 -3.32 6.78
C ALA A 80 9.55 -3.00 8.12
N GLU A 81 10.87 -2.76 8.17
CA GLU A 81 11.55 -2.38 9.41
C GLU A 81 10.96 -1.12 10.02
N LEU A 82 10.71 -0.07 9.21
CA LEU A 82 10.08 1.16 9.68
C LEU A 82 8.67 0.95 10.22
N CYS A 83 7.90 0.02 9.64
CA CYS A 83 6.54 -0.31 10.09
C CYS A 83 6.50 -1.05 11.44
N HIS A 84 7.61 -1.66 11.86
CA HIS A 84 7.69 -2.45 13.11
C HIS A 84 8.41 -1.72 14.25
N ARG A 85 8.75 -0.44 14.06
CA ARG A 85 9.31 0.43 15.12
C ARG A 85 8.18 1.10 15.88
#